data_AF-A0A1G5RG89-F1
#
_entry.id   AF-A0A1G5RG89-F1
#
_cell.length_a   1.000
_cell.length_b   1.000
_cell.length_c   1.000
_cell.angle_alpha   90.00
_cell.angle_beta   90.00
_cell.angle_gamma   90.00
#
_symmetry.space_group_name_H-M   'P 1'
#
loop_
_entity.id
_entity.type
_entity.pdbx_description
1 polymer ?
#
loop_
_entity_poly.entity_id
_entity_poly.type
_entity_poly.pdbx_seq_one_letter_code
_entity_poly.pdbx_strand_id
1 'polypeptide(L)' 'MTYKRLEDNSFKWPAIRNGVMRLEPAQFEELFAGLDWRRVRPLEVAAPAAAE' A
#
# COMPACT_ATOMS: atom_id res chain seq x y z
N MET A 1 -16.87 2.35 16.47
CA MET A 1 -15.63 2.55 15.69
C MET A 1 -14.94 1.21 15.56
N THR A 2 -14.73 0.73 14.33
CA THR A 2 -14.04 -0.54 14.05
C THR A 2 -12.67 -0.22 13.52
N TYR A 3 -11.61 -0.69 14.18
CA TYR A 3 -10.23 -0.53 13.73
C TYR A 3 -9.59 -1.89 13.52
N LYS A 4 -8.79 -2.02 12.45
CA LYS A 4 -8.06 -3.25 12.13
C LYS A 4 -6.70 -3.20 12.81
N ARG A 5 -6.45 -4.12 13.75
CA ARG A 5 -5.12 -4.34 14.33
C ARG A 5 -4.31 -5.21 13.38
N LEU A 6 -3.05 -4.83 13.18
CA LEU A 6 -2.08 -5.66 12.47
C LEU A 6 -1.63 -6.73 13.46
N GLU A 7 -1.98 -7.98 13.19
CA GLU A 7 -1.89 -9.06 14.19
C GLU A 7 -0.47 -9.61 14.36
N ASP A 8 0.37 -9.55 13.33
CA ASP A 8 1.70 -10.19 13.33
C ASP A 8 2.85 -9.25 12.94
N ASN A 9 2.57 -8.16 12.20
CA ASN A 9 3.62 -7.37 11.56
C ASN A 9 3.50 -5.86 11.84
N SER A 10 4.62 -5.24 12.21
CA SER A 10 4.69 -3.79 12.43
C SER A 10 4.66 -3.05 11.09
N PHE A 11 3.58 -2.32 10.79
CA PHE A 11 3.53 -1.50 9.59
C PHE A 11 4.47 -0.30 9.72
N LYS A 12 5.49 -0.25 8.85
CA LYS A 12 6.41 0.89 8.78
C LYS A 12 5.81 1.97 7.91
N TRP A 13 5.45 3.10 8.47
CA TRP A 13 4.91 4.18 7.66
C TRP A 13 5.96 4.72 6.67
N PRO A 14 5.62 4.94 5.38
CA PRO A 14 6.50 5.63 4.45
C PRO A 14 6.78 7.05 4.92
N ALA A 15 7.91 7.59 4.47
CA ALA A 15 8.32 8.94 4.83
C ALA A 15 7.28 9.97 4.37
N ILE A 16 6.84 10.81 5.30
CA ILE A 16 5.98 11.95 4.98
C ILE A 16 6.84 12.98 4.24
N ARG A 17 6.39 13.41 3.06
CA ARG A 17 7.03 14.48 2.28
C ARG A 17 6.00 15.56 2.02
N ASN A 18 6.34 16.82 2.33
CA ASN A 18 5.43 17.96 2.21
C ASN A 18 4.12 17.80 2.99
N GLY A 19 4.16 17.14 4.16
CA GLY A 19 2.97 16.89 4.99
C GLY A 19 2.03 15.80 4.44
N VAL A 20 2.40 15.15 3.32
CA VAL A 20 1.59 14.09 2.71
C VAL A 20 2.37 12.78 2.72
N MET A 21 1.68 11.71 3.10
CA MET A 21 2.16 10.35 2.87
C MET A 21 1.50 9.82 1.59
N ARG A 22 2.33 9.48 0.61
CA ARG A 22 1.86 8.96 -0.68
C ARG A 22 2.05 7.46 -0.69
N LEU A 23 0.94 6.74 -0.85
CA LEU A 23 0.92 5.28 -0.95
C LEU A 23 0.56 4.90 -2.37
N GLU A 24 1.29 3.95 -2.94
CA GLU A 24 0.87 3.30 -4.18
C GLU A 24 -0.25 2.28 -3.90
N PRO A 25 -1.06 1.89 -4.90
CA PRO A 25 -2.17 0.96 -4.70
C PRO A 25 -1.76 -0.33 -3.99
N ALA A 26 -0.63 -0.92 -4.42
CA ALA A 26 -0.06 -2.09 -3.78
C ALA A 26 0.25 -1.84 -2.29
N GLN A 27 0.87 -0.72 -1.94
CA GLN A 27 1.19 -0.36 -0.54
C GLN A 27 -0.07 -0.11 0.31
N PHE A 28 -1.15 0.36 -0.30
CA PHE A 28 -2.43 0.54 0.37
C PHE A 28 -3.10 -0.82 0.65
N GLU A 29 -3.07 -1.75 -0.28
CA GLU A 29 -3.62 -3.11 -0.08
C GLU A 29 -2.92 -3.84 1.06
N GLU A 30 -1.63 -3.59 1.27
CA GLU A 30 -0.85 -4.20 2.35
C GLU A 30 -1.23 -3.75 3.76
N LEU A 31 -1.70 -2.52 3.93
CA LEU A 31 -2.28 -2.07 5.20
C LEU A 31 -3.42 -3.00 5.64
N PHE A 32 -4.18 -3.55 4.68
CA PHE A 32 -5.26 -4.47 4.93
C PHE A 32 -4.83 -5.92 4.89
N ALA A 33 -3.84 -6.29 4.06
CA ALA A 33 -3.36 -7.66 3.94
C ALA A 33 -2.39 -8.07 5.07
N GLY A 34 -1.81 -7.12 5.81
CA GLY A 34 -0.84 -7.38 6.88
C GLY A 34 0.56 -7.72 6.36
N LEU A 35 0.86 -7.36 5.11
CA LEU A 35 2.13 -7.67 4.43
C LEU A 35 3.22 -6.62 4.75
N ASP A 36 4.50 -7.03 4.67
CA ASP A 36 5.64 -6.11 4.80
C ASP A 36 5.94 -5.41 3.48
N TRP A 37 5.43 -4.18 3.33
CA TRP A 37 5.52 -3.39 2.09
C TRP A 37 6.92 -3.04 1.62
N ARG A 38 7.94 -3.18 2.47
CA ARG A 38 9.34 -3.03 2.02
C ARG A 38 9.74 -4.13 1.03
N ARG A 39 8.99 -5.23 0.99
CA ARG A 39 9.19 -6.35 0.06
C ARG A 39 8.24 -6.31 -1.12
N VAL A 40 7.25 -5.44 -1.11
CA VAL A 40 6.31 -5.29 -2.21
C VAL A 40 6.88 -4.32 -3.21
N ARG A 41 7.05 -4.82 -4.44
CA ARG A 41 7.35 -3.97 -5.60
C ARG A 41 6.04 -3.74 -6.35
N PRO A 42 5.73 -2.50 -6.74
CA PRO A 42 4.62 -2.25 -7.64
C PRO A 42 4.86 -3.06 -8.92
N LEU A 43 3.85 -3.81 -9.36
CA LEU A 43 3.88 -4.40 -10.69
C LEU A 43 3.77 -3.24 -11.69
N GLU A 44 4.59 -3.20 -12.73
CA GLU A 44 4.32 -2.31 -13.86
C GLU A 44 3.04 -2.79 -14.55
N VAL A 45 1.93 -2.13 -14.24
CA VAL A 45 0.65 -2.39 -14.89
C VAL A 45 0.57 -1.49 -16.12
N ALA A 46 0.51 -2.09 -17.30
CA ALA A 46 0.27 -1.35 -18.53
C ALA A 46 -1.06 -0.60 -18.43
N ALA A 47 -1.09 0.65 -18.92
CA ALA A 47 -2.31 1.45 -18.93
C ALA A 47 -3.45 0.66 -19.58
N PRO A 48 -4.67 0.66 -19.01
CA PRO A 48 -5.77 -0.09 -19.57
C PRO A 48 -6.02 0.37 -21.01
N ALA A 49 -5.98 -0.57 -21.95
CA ALA A 49 -6.42 -0.32 -23.30
C ALA A 49 -7.94 -0.09 -23.27
N ALA A 50 -8.42 0.91 -24.01
CA ALA A 50 -9.86 1.15 -24.13
C ALA A 50 -10.55 -0.14 -24.60
N ALA A 51 -11.57 -0.58 -23.85
CA ALA A 51 -12.45 -1.64 -24.31
C ALA A 51 -13.33 -1.06 -25.42
N GLU A 52 -13.26 -1.68 -26.61
CA GLU A 52 -14.18 -1.41 -27.74
C GLU A 52 -15.52 -2.13 -27.52
#